data_AF-A0A8J2AID2-F1
#
_entry.id   AF-A0A8J2AID2-F1
#
_cell.length_a   1.000
_cell.length_b   1.000
_cell.length_c   1.000
_cell.angle_alpha   90.00
_cell.angle_beta   90.00
_cell.angle_gamma   90.00
#
_symmetry.space_group_name_H-M   'P 1'
#
loop_
_entity.id
_entity.type
_entity.pdbx_description
1 polymer ?
#
loop_
_entity_poly.entity_id
_entity_poly.type
_entity_poly.pdbx_seq_one_letter_code
_entity_poly.pdbx_strand_id
1 'polypeptide(L)'
;MDPKLGFNLYNLPGQSAKQKKKVPDKATDLIKLTDAQNKTNKNQTGVEYICGNCGKDVDLKLSDNVRCRYCGHRILYKKRTTAGMMYEAR
;
A
#
# COMPACT_ATOMS: atom_id res chain seq x y z
N MET A 1 55.81 17.87 -17.88
CA MET A 1 55.34 18.35 -19.19
C MET A 1 53.97 18.97 -18.98
N ASP A 2 53.96 20.21 -18.48
CA ASP A 2 52.82 21.11 -18.57
C ASP A 2 52.56 21.45 -20.07
N PRO A 3 51.62 22.34 -20.42
CA PRO A 3 50.17 22.31 -20.18
C PRO A 3 49.42 22.75 -21.48
N LYS A 4 48.12 23.02 -21.34
CA LYS A 4 47.35 24.00 -22.13
C LYS A 4 46.93 23.65 -23.59
N LEU A 5 45.61 23.67 -23.72
CA LEU A 5 44.85 24.42 -24.73
C LEU A 5 44.96 23.93 -26.18
N GLY A 6 43.99 23.07 -26.53
CA GLY A 6 43.43 23.02 -27.88
C GLY A 6 41.94 23.35 -27.81
N PHE A 7 41.60 24.63 -27.66
CA PHE A 7 40.27 25.15 -27.99
C PHE A 7 40.05 24.91 -29.49
N ASN A 8 39.05 24.13 -29.87
CA ASN A 8 38.48 24.24 -31.21
C ASN A 8 37.02 24.66 -31.11
N LEU A 9 36.83 25.86 -31.67
CA LEU A 9 35.64 26.67 -31.73
C LEU A 9 35.07 26.46 -33.15
N TYR A 10 33.75 26.27 -33.25
CA TYR A 10 32.94 26.24 -34.50
C TYR A 10 33.02 24.94 -35.33
N ASN A 11 31.96 24.42 -35.97
CA ASN A 11 30.56 24.81 -36.09
C ASN A 11 29.72 23.63 -36.63
N LEU A 12 28.39 23.74 -36.49
CA LEU A 12 27.34 22.80 -36.92
C LEU A 12 27.46 22.36 -38.40
N PRO A 13 26.99 21.14 -38.71
CA PRO A 13 25.89 21.08 -39.68
C PRO A 13 24.85 19.99 -39.38
N GLY A 14 23.65 20.18 -39.92
CA GLY A 14 22.86 19.05 -40.39
C GLY A 14 21.57 18.78 -39.62
N GLN A 15 20.53 19.48 -40.04
CA GLN A 15 19.14 19.10 -39.80
C GLN A 15 18.91 17.64 -40.25
N SER A 16 18.33 16.81 -39.40
CA SER A 16 17.45 15.74 -39.87
C SER A 16 16.48 15.27 -38.77
N ALA A 17 15.20 15.49 -39.08
CA ALA A 17 14.00 14.85 -38.57
C ALA A 17 14.08 14.06 -37.25
N LYS A 18 13.42 14.60 -36.21
CA LYS A 18 12.98 13.83 -35.04
C LYS A 18 12.00 12.74 -35.47
N GLN A 19 12.51 11.57 -35.86
CA GLN A 19 11.72 10.34 -35.83
C GLN A 19 11.53 9.99 -34.35
N LYS A 20 10.38 10.37 -33.79
CA LYS A 20 9.92 9.83 -32.50
C LYS A 20 9.75 8.33 -32.69
N LYS A 21 10.78 7.55 -32.34
CA LYS A 21 10.63 6.11 -32.14
C LYS A 21 9.61 5.95 -31.01
N LYS A 22 8.39 5.51 -31.33
CA LYS A 22 7.45 4.98 -30.34
C LYS A 22 8.16 3.73 -29.77
N VAL A 23 8.78 3.85 -28.61
CA VAL A 23 9.22 2.68 -27.86
C VAL A 23 7.94 1.97 -27.43
N PRO A 24 7.75 0.67 -27.75
CA PRO A 24 6.65 -0.06 -27.17
C PRO A 24 7.00 -0.30 -25.70
N ASP A 25 6.55 0.60 -24.84
CA ASP A 25 6.75 0.53 -23.39
C ASP A 25 5.91 -0.64 -22.81
N LYS A 26 6.39 -1.87 -23.02
CA LYS A 26 5.81 -3.11 -22.47
C LYS A 26 5.68 -3.10 -20.94
N ALA A 27 6.25 -2.10 -20.27
CA ALA A 27 6.10 -1.86 -18.84
C ALA A 27 4.68 -1.37 -18.44
N THR A 28 3.92 -0.80 -19.37
CA THR A 28 2.62 -0.18 -19.05
C THR A 28 1.43 -1.15 -19.05
N ASP A 29 1.60 -2.39 -19.51
CA ASP A 29 0.51 -3.37 -19.58
C ASP A 29 0.49 -4.35 -18.38
N LEU A 30 1.60 -4.48 -17.64
CA LEU A 30 1.66 -5.30 -16.42
C LEU A 30 1.03 -4.60 -15.20
N ILE A 31 0.91 -3.26 -15.24
CA ILE A 31 0.28 -2.46 -14.17
C ILE A 31 -1.25 -2.54 -14.26
N LYS A 32 -1.82 -2.78 -15.46
CA LYS A 32 -3.27 -2.82 -15.67
C LYS A 32 -3.96 -4.05 -15.06
N LEU A 33 -3.20 -5.10 -14.72
CA LEU A 33 -3.71 -6.31 -14.06
C LEU A 33 -3.72 -6.18 -12.53
N THR A 34 -2.91 -5.30 -11.96
CA THR A 34 -2.82 -5.10 -10.50
C THR A 34 -3.91 -4.18 -9.96
N ASP A 35 -4.49 -3.32 -10.80
CA ASP A 35 -5.55 -2.38 -10.41
C ASP A 35 -6.93 -3.06 -10.28
N ALA A 36 -7.12 -4.20 -10.94
CA ALA A 36 -8.33 -5.02 -10.81
C ALA A 36 -8.36 -5.81 -9.49
N GLN A 37 -7.20 -6.17 -8.93
CA GLN A 37 -7.12 -6.90 -7.66
C GLN A 37 -7.22 -6.01 -6.42
N ASN A 38 -7.03 -4.69 -6.57
CA ASN A 38 -6.99 -3.75 -5.44
C ASN A 38 -8.35 -3.05 -5.17
N LYS A 39 -9.41 -3.43 -5.88
CA LYS A 39 -10.72 -2.75 -5.84
C LYS A 39 -11.71 -3.34 -4.81
N THR A 40 -11.38 -4.45 -4.14
CA THR A 40 -12.30 -5.17 -3.23
C THR A 40 -12.03 -4.97 -1.74
N ASN A 41 -11.05 -4.16 -1.34
CA ASN A 41 -10.66 -4.03 0.07
C ASN A 41 -10.64 -2.58 0.57
N LYS A 42 -11.73 -1.84 0.32
CA LYS A 42 -11.96 -0.54 0.95
C LYS A 42 -13.39 -0.51 1.47
N ASN A 43 -13.54 -0.40 2.79
CA ASN A 43 -14.80 -0.22 3.55
C ASN A 43 -15.36 -1.44 4.31
N GLN A 44 -14.51 -2.34 4.78
CA GLN A 44 -14.86 -3.15 5.97
C GLN A 44 -13.69 -3.06 6.95
N THR A 45 -13.59 -1.96 7.69
CA THR A 45 -12.74 -1.90 8.89
C THR A 45 -13.36 -2.84 9.93
N GLY A 46 -13.10 -4.14 9.77
CA GLY A 46 -13.47 -5.15 10.75
C GLY A 46 -12.87 -4.80 12.10
N VAL A 47 -13.70 -4.87 13.14
CA VAL A 47 -13.24 -4.65 14.51
C VAL A 47 -12.67 -5.97 15.02
N GLU A 48 -11.44 -5.94 15.52
CA GLU A 48 -10.80 -7.08 16.15
C GLU A 48 -11.33 -7.24 17.58
N TYR A 49 -11.77 -8.45 17.92
CA TYR A 49 -12.26 -8.81 19.25
C TYR A 49 -11.37 -9.86 19.90
N ILE A 50 -11.31 -9.90 21.22
CA ILE A 50 -10.57 -10.89 22.01
C ILE A 50 -11.56 -11.83 22.69
N CYS A 51 -11.38 -13.14 22.57
CA CYS A 51 -12.25 -14.09 23.25
C CYS A 51 -11.99 -14.15 24.76
N GLY A 52 -13.06 -14.11 25.58
CA GLY A 52 -12.94 -14.12 27.04
C GLY A 52 -12.42 -15.43 27.64
N ASN A 53 -12.54 -16.57 26.95
CA ASN A 53 -12.04 -17.85 27.45
C ASN A 53 -10.64 -18.18 26.91
N CYS A 54 -10.45 -18.07 25.59
CA CYS A 54 -9.20 -18.51 24.96
C CYS A 54 -8.21 -17.38 24.65
N GLY A 55 -8.55 -16.12 24.92
CA GLY A 55 -7.68 -14.94 24.75
C GLY A 55 -7.22 -14.64 23.32
N LYS A 56 -7.73 -15.38 22.34
CA LYS A 56 -7.36 -15.23 20.93
C LYS A 56 -8.13 -14.09 20.28
N ASP A 57 -7.46 -13.43 19.36
CA ASP A 57 -8.06 -12.44 18.46
C ASP A 57 -9.05 -13.11 17.49
N VAL A 58 -10.16 -12.44 17.24
CA VAL A 58 -11.27 -12.89 16.40
C VAL A 58 -11.76 -11.71 15.58
N ASP A 59 -11.68 -11.85 14.26
CA ASP A 59 -12.27 -10.91 13.31
C ASP A 59 -13.74 -11.27 13.07
N LEU A 60 -14.63 -10.34 13.45
CA LEU A 60 -16.07 -10.50 13.30
C LEU A 60 -16.66 -9.36 12.46
N LYS A 61 -17.48 -9.70 11.46
CA LYS A 61 -18.25 -8.71 10.69
C LYS A 61 -19.56 -8.37 11.41
N LEU A 62 -20.18 -7.24 11.08
CA LEU A 62 -21.41 -6.77 11.74
C LEU A 62 -22.58 -7.77 11.68
N SER A 63 -22.64 -8.61 10.64
CA SER A 63 -23.72 -9.58 10.44
C SER A 63 -23.38 -10.99 10.92
N ASP A 64 -22.16 -11.22 11.41
CA ASP A 64 -21.73 -12.55 11.85
C ASP A 64 -22.26 -12.87 13.26
N ASN A 65 -22.54 -14.14 13.53
CA ASN A 65 -22.95 -14.60 14.85
C ASN A 65 -21.78 -14.50 15.86
N VAL A 66 -22.05 -13.98 17.05
CA VAL A 66 -21.05 -13.80 18.12
C VAL A 66 -20.63 -15.14 18.70
N ARG A 67 -19.61 -15.74 18.08
CA ARG A 67 -18.99 -17.00 18.51
C ARG A 67 -17.50 -16.97 18.22
N CYS A 68 -16.70 -17.38 19.21
CA CYS A 68 -15.28 -17.60 18.98
C CYS A 68 -15.08 -18.82 18.06
N ARG A 69 -14.31 -18.63 16.98
CA ARG A 69 -14.02 -19.68 15.99
C ARG A 69 -13.16 -20.82 16.53
N TYR A 70 -12.47 -20.60 17.64
CA TYR A 70 -11.53 -21.57 18.22
C TYR A 70 -12.12 -22.41 19.36
N CYS A 71 -12.95 -21.81 20.22
CA CYS A 71 -13.46 -22.48 21.43
C CYS A 71 -15.00 -22.53 21.51
N GLY A 72 -15.72 -21.87 20.59
CA GLY A 72 -17.18 -21.83 20.61
C GLY A 72 -17.81 -20.97 21.72
N HIS A 73 -16.99 -20.34 22.58
CA HIS A 73 -17.47 -19.41 23.61
C HIS A 73 -18.07 -18.16 22.96
N ARG A 74 -19.11 -17.60 23.59
CA ARG A 74 -19.94 -16.53 23.00
C ARG A 74 -19.65 -15.13 23.55
N ILE A 75 -18.71 -15.02 24.49
CA ILE A 75 -18.29 -13.74 25.07
C ILE A 75 -16.98 -13.31 24.41
N LEU A 76 -17.03 -12.15 23.74
CA LEU A 76 -15.91 -11.50 23.09
C LEU A 76 -15.79 -10.07 23.64
N TYR A 77 -14.58 -9.64 23.96
CA TYR A 77 -14.25 -8.26 24.34
C TYR A 77 -13.74 -7.50 23.12
N LYS A 78 -14.03 -6.21 23.02
CA LYS A 78 -13.42 -5.37 21.99
C LYS A 78 -11.94 -5.16 22.31
N LYS A 79 -11.07 -5.23 21.31
CA LYS A 79 -9.63 -4.94 21.51
C LYS A 79 -9.41 -3.48 21.89
N ARG A 80 -8.43 -3.22 22.75
CA ARG A 80 -8.05 -1.85 23.15
C ARG A 80 -7.55 -1.08 21.92
N THR A 81 -7.88 0.21 21.82
CA THR A 81 -7.27 1.09 20.83
C THR A 81 -5.77 1.23 21.09
N THR A 82 -4.96 1.21 20.03
CA THR A 82 -3.52 1.44 20.14
C THR A 82 -3.18 2.92 20.33
N ALA A 83 -4.09 3.81 19.95
CA ALA A 83 -3.99 5.23 20.25
C ALA A 83 -4.12 5.46 21.77
N GLY A 84 -3.17 6.22 22.32
CA GLY A 84 -3.20 6.65 23.71
C GLY A 84 -4.37 7.60 23.98
N MET A 85 -4.91 7.51 25.19
CA MET A 85 -6.01 8.35 25.68
C MET A 85 -5.46 9.28 26.78
N MET A 86 -5.69 10.59 26.64
CA MET A 86 -5.25 11.59 27.62
C MET A 86 -6.40 11.89 28.57
N TYR A 87 -6.10 11.90 29.86
CA TYR A 87 -7.06 12.23 30.91
C TYR A 87 -6.46 13.31 31.82
N GLU A 88 -7.33 14.17 32.36
CA GLU A 88 -6.96 15.09 33.44
C GLU A 88 -7.05 14.39 34.80
N ALA A 89 -6.17 14.76 35.73
CA ALA A 89 -6.24 14.28 37.11
C ALA A 89 -7.28 15.11 37.86
N ARG A 90 -8.44 14.51 38.15
CA ARG A 90 -9.48 15.05 39.03
C ARG A 90 -9.54 14.26 40.33
#